data_AF-L9UJZ2-F1
#
_entry.id   AF-L9UJZ2-F1
#
_cell.length_a   1.000
_cell.length_b   1.000
_cell.length_c   1.000
_cell.angle_alpha   90.00
_cell.angle_beta   90.00
_cell.angle_gamma   90.00
#
_symmetry.space_group_name_H-M   'P 1'
#
loop_
_entity.id
_entity.type
_entity.pdbx_description
1 polymer ?
#
loop_
_entity_poly.entity_id
_entity_poly.type
_entity_poly.pdbx_seq_one_letter_code
_entity_poly.pdbx_strand_id
1 'polypeptide(L)'
;MSADDSGSHPVPVERHFSANRLHEHVSADTTRRVEVYPDREAVVEFDPNLTFECVDDCTWCCHHGVLLYDRDLLELAQRANLAETTTDFRGEKFVTREAKDREEHVADDGSACAFLREDGLCSLHLEEDWKPARCSVFPLGVWLEDGDLHVDIRESAHDHCDGLNVSERRVIDNLEAFLPELLWELQNPDSEREL
;
A
#
# COMPACT_ATOMS: atom_id res chain seq x y z
N MET A 1 51.83 46.63 8.69
CA MET A 1 52.03 45.99 10.02
C MET A 1 50.84 45.07 10.18
N SER A 2 50.97 43.84 9.66
CA SER A 2 51.26 42.61 10.44
C SER A 2 49.93 42.02 10.96
N ALA A 3 49.59 40.74 10.82
CA ALA A 3 50.31 39.56 10.36
C ALA A 3 49.30 38.50 9.88
N ASP A 4 49.82 37.52 9.14
CA ASP A 4 49.23 36.23 8.79
C ASP A 4 48.66 35.45 10.00
N ASP A 5 47.64 34.63 9.76
CA ASP A 5 47.68 33.24 10.25
C ASP A 5 46.84 32.30 9.36
N SER A 6 47.43 31.14 9.09
CA SER A 6 46.92 30.06 8.23
C SER A 6 46.19 29.03 9.09
N GLY A 7 45.09 28.46 8.62
CA GLY A 7 44.43 27.38 9.36
C GLY A 7 43.37 26.61 8.58
N SER A 8 43.82 25.50 7.97
CA SER A 8 43.10 24.24 7.70
C SER A 8 41.67 24.25 7.12
N HIS A 9 41.55 23.66 5.93
CA HIS A 9 40.34 23.02 5.42
C HIS A 9 39.74 22.03 6.43
N PRO A 10 38.41 21.84 6.40
CA PRO A 10 37.93 20.62 5.76
C PRO A 10 36.80 20.87 4.74
N VAL A 11 36.85 20.08 3.67
CA VAL A 11 35.75 19.87 2.72
C VAL A 11 34.75 18.90 3.36
N PRO A 12 33.42 19.13 3.24
CA PRO A 12 32.47 18.03 3.24
C PRO A 12 31.70 18.04 1.91
N VAL A 13 32.07 17.14 1.00
CA VAL A 13 31.32 15.90 0.71
C VAL A 13 29.98 16.22 0.04
N GLU A 14 30.03 16.23 -1.29
CA GLU A 14 28.87 15.95 -2.13
C GLU A 14 28.22 14.66 -1.62
N ARG A 15 27.01 14.77 -1.07
CA ARG A 15 26.16 13.60 -0.84
C ARG A 15 25.66 13.14 -2.19
N HIS A 16 26.46 12.33 -2.86
CA HIS A 16 25.91 11.27 -3.70
C HIS A 16 25.02 10.42 -2.80
N PHE A 17 23.71 10.62 -2.90
CA PHE A 17 22.73 9.61 -2.50
C PHE A 17 22.85 8.47 -3.52
N SER A 18 23.86 7.62 -3.34
CA SER A 18 23.80 6.27 -3.86
C SER A 18 22.71 5.56 -3.08
N ALA A 19 21.58 5.33 -3.74
CA ALA A 19 20.54 4.40 -3.31
C ALA A 19 21.13 2.99 -3.26
N ASN A 20 21.90 2.72 -2.21
CA ASN A 20 22.39 1.39 -1.91
C ASN A 20 21.29 0.71 -1.10
N ARG A 21 20.28 0.22 -1.84
CA ARG A 21 19.29 -0.76 -1.37
C ARG A 21 20.11 -2.00 -0.97
N LEU A 22 20.56 -2.03 0.28
CA LEU A 22 21.15 -3.23 0.87
C LEU A 22 19.99 -4.21 0.98
N HIS A 23 19.88 -5.04 -0.05
CA HIS A 23 19.20 -6.31 -0.03
C HIS A 23 19.69 -7.10 1.18
N GLU A 24 18.89 -7.10 2.24
CA GLU A 24 18.95 -8.15 3.23
C GLU A 24 18.56 -9.45 2.51
N HIS A 25 19.41 -10.47 2.61
CA HIS A 25 19.33 -11.72 1.87
C HIS A 25 17.96 -12.43 2.04
N VAL A 26 17.05 -12.23 1.09
CA VAL A 26 15.97 -13.17 0.80
C VAL A 26 16.62 -14.43 0.26
N SER A 27 16.48 -15.53 0.99
CA SER A 27 16.92 -16.85 0.53
C SER A 27 16.27 -17.11 -0.83
N ALA A 28 17.05 -17.56 -1.82
CA ALA A 28 16.64 -17.75 -3.22
C ALA A 28 15.53 -18.81 -3.47
N ASP A 29 14.74 -19.14 -2.45
CA ASP A 29 13.75 -20.22 -2.39
C ASP A 29 12.31 -19.71 -2.11
N THR A 30 12.11 -18.39 -1.94
CA THR A 30 10.76 -17.81 -1.74
C THR A 30 10.11 -17.34 -3.04
N THR A 31 10.90 -16.82 -4.00
CA THR A 31 10.40 -16.32 -5.29
C THR A 31 9.74 -17.42 -6.13
N ARG A 32 8.48 -17.23 -6.52
CA ARG A 32 7.70 -18.19 -7.30
C ARG A 32 6.63 -17.53 -8.15
N ARG A 33 6.33 -18.10 -9.31
CA ARG A 33 5.18 -17.71 -10.13
C ARG A 33 3.92 -18.45 -9.68
N VAL A 34 2.82 -17.72 -9.55
CA VAL A 34 1.50 -18.25 -9.18
C VAL A 34 0.46 -17.67 -10.14
N GLU A 35 -0.37 -18.53 -10.73
CA GLU A 35 -1.54 -18.09 -11.49
C GLU A 35 -2.62 -17.62 -10.51
N VAL A 36 -3.00 -16.34 -10.61
CA VAL A 36 -4.01 -15.70 -9.73
C VAL A 36 -5.39 -15.72 -10.39
N TYR A 37 -5.43 -15.41 -11.69
CA TYR A 37 -6.59 -15.53 -12.55
C TYR A 37 -6.19 -16.28 -13.82
N PRO A 38 -7.15 -16.78 -14.64
CA PRO A 38 -6.82 -17.39 -15.92
C PRO A 38 -5.91 -16.48 -16.76
N ASP A 39 -4.75 -17.00 -17.14
CA ASP A 39 -3.72 -16.29 -17.93
C ASP A 39 -3.10 -15.05 -17.23
N ARG A 40 -3.29 -14.87 -15.91
CA ARG A 40 -2.69 -13.78 -15.12
C ARG A 40 -1.85 -14.34 -13.98
N GLU A 41 -0.54 -14.25 -14.13
CA GLU A 41 0.43 -14.71 -13.13
C GLU A 41 0.98 -13.54 -12.31
N ALA A 42 1.35 -13.85 -11.06
CA ALA A 42 2.12 -12.97 -10.20
C ALA A 42 3.40 -13.68 -9.73
N VAL A 43 4.48 -12.93 -9.59
CA VAL A 43 5.72 -13.37 -8.93
C VAL A 43 5.61 -13.03 -7.45
N VAL A 44 5.53 -14.05 -6.61
CA VAL A 44 5.41 -13.93 -5.16
C VAL A 44 6.79 -14.03 -4.53
N GLU A 45 7.12 -13.11 -3.61
CA GLU A 45 8.43 -13.02 -2.94
C GLU A 45 8.39 -13.23 -1.43
N PHE A 46 7.22 -13.43 -0.85
CA PHE A 46 7.01 -13.69 0.59
C PHE A 46 7.03 -15.19 0.96
N ASP A 47 7.04 -15.50 2.27
CA ASP A 47 6.95 -16.87 2.80
C ASP A 47 5.63 -17.56 2.37
N PRO A 48 5.65 -18.68 1.64
CA PRO A 48 4.43 -19.37 1.21
C PRO A 48 3.55 -19.89 2.35
N ASN A 49 4.06 -19.97 3.59
CA ASN A 49 3.27 -20.34 4.77
C ASN A 49 2.62 -19.15 5.45
N LEU A 50 2.89 -17.93 5.01
CA LEU A 50 2.27 -16.73 5.54
C LEU A 50 0.74 -16.81 5.38
N THR A 51 0.04 -16.53 6.48
CA THR A 51 -1.41 -16.44 6.49
C THR A 51 -1.87 -15.02 6.73
N PHE A 52 -3.07 -14.71 6.24
CA PHE A 52 -3.68 -13.40 6.43
C PHE A 52 -5.20 -13.51 6.52
N GLU A 53 -5.74 -12.79 7.49
CA GLU A 53 -7.16 -12.51 7.58
C GLU A 53 -7.36 -11.08 8.04
N CYS A 54 -8.26 -10.32 7.39
CA CYS A 54 -8.63 -9.00 7.90
C CYS A 54 -9.27 -9.18 9.27
N VAL A 55 -8.65 -8.60 10.30
CA VAL A 55 -9.24 -8.52 11.64
C VAL A 55 -10.15 -7.31 11.73
N ASP A 56 -11.17 -7.42 12.58
CA ASP A 56 -12.02 -6.30 12.93
C ASP A 56 -11.16 -5.16 13.52
N ASP A 57 -11.56 -3.91 13.29
CA ASP A 57 -10.99 -2.72 13.93
C ASP A 57 -9.51 -2.35 13.58
N CYS A 58 -8.78 -3.11 12.76
CA CYS A 58 -7.40 -2.75 12.37
C CYS A 58 -7.33 -1.43 11.58
N THR A 59 -8.17 -1.26 10.54
CA THR A 59 -8.37 -0.03 9.74
C THR A 59 -7.14 0.65 9.12
N TRP A 60 -5.93 0.11 9.30
CA TRP A 60 -4.70 0.82 8.99
C TRP A 60 -4.55 1.16 7.50
N CYS A 61 -5.01 0.31 6.59
CA CYS A 61 -5.02 0.67 5.17
C CYS A 61 -5.75 1.99 4.87
N CYS A 62 -6.70 2.39 5.73
CA CYS A 62 -7.47 3.62 5.59
C CYS A 62 -6.73 4.88 6.07
N HIS A 63 -5.64 4.76 6.86
CA HIS A 63 -4.91 5.95 7.31
C HIS A 63 -3.76 6.39 6.40
N HIS A 64 -3.36 5.56 5.43
CA HIS A 64 -2.32 5.87 4.45
C HIS A 64 -2.79 6.61 3.18
N GLY A 65 -4.05 7.04 3.12
CA GLY A 65 -4.62 7.60 1.91
C GLY A 65 -4.82 6.58 0.81
N VAL A 66 -6.01 6.56 0.24
CA VAL A 66 -6.40 5.56 -0.74
C VAL A 66 -6.33 6.18 -2.13
N LEU A 67 -5.28 5.87 -2.89
CA LEU A 67 -5.20 6.24 -4.29
C LEU A 67 -6.30 5.50 -5.06
N LEU A 68 -6.93 6.21 -5.99
CA LEU A 68 -7.93 5.68 -6.90
C LEU A 68 -7.32 5.65 -8.30
N TYR A 69 -7.19 4.46 -8.88
CA TYR A 69 -6.86 4.33 -10.30
C TYR A 69 -8.08 4.70 -11.17
N ASP A 70 -7.89 4.91 -12.47
CA ASP A 70 -8.96 5.32 -13.38
C ASP A 70 -10.21 4.42 -13.30
N ARG A 71 -10.02 3.11 -13.21
CA ARG A 71 -11.13 2.16 -13.06
C ARG A 71 -11.78 2.25 -11.68
N ASP A 72 -11.01 2.49 -10.61
CA ASP A 72 -11.57 2.74 -9.28
C ASP A 72 -12.45 4.00 -9.29
N LEU A 73 -12.08 5.05 -10.02
CA LEU A 73 -12.90 6.26 -10.14
C LEU A 73 -14.25 5.98 -10.81
N LEU A 74 -14.25 5.20 -11.88
CA LEU A 74 -15.47 4.80 -12.58
C LEU A 74 -16.38 3.94 -11.70
N GLU A 75 -15.80 3.02 -10.94
CA GLU A 75 -16.52 2.15 -10.01
C GLU A 75 -17.01 2.94 -8.78
N LEU A 76 -16.22 3.87 -8.26
CA LEU A 76 -16.61 4.73 -7.16
C LEU A 76 -17.76 5.67 -7.55
N ALA A 77 -17.75 6.22 -8.77
CA ALA A 77 -18.88 7.01 -9.30
C ALA A 77 -20.19 6.20 -9.37
N GLN A 78 -20.07 4.87 -9.42
CA GLN A 78 -21.10 3.85 -9.20
C GLN A 78 -21.92 4.07 -7.92
N ARG A 79 -21.20 4.46 -6.86
CA ARG A 79 -21.55 4.24 -5.45
C ARG A 79 -21.58 5.53 -4.63
N ALA A 80 -20.82 6.54 -5.03
CA ALA A 80 -20.66 7.78 -4.30
C ALA A 80 -20.42 8.99 -5.21
N ASN A 81 -20.66 10.19 -4.67
CA ASN A 81 -20.37 11.45 -5.37
C ASN A 81 -18.87 11.75 -5.34
N LEU A 82 -18.21 11.59 -6.49
CA LEU A 82 -16.77 11.80 -6.62
C LEU A 82 -16.31 13.17 -6.11
N ALA A 83 -17.10 14.23 -6.30
CA ALA A 83 -16.71 15.59 -5.88
C ALA A 83 -16.67 15.75 -4.35
N GLU A 84 -17.43 14.93 -3.62
CA GLU A 84 -17.49 14.94 -2.15
C GLU A 84 -16.52 13.93 -1.54
N THR A 85 -16.28 12.81 -2.22
CA THR A 85 -15.51 11.69 -1.66
C THR A 85 -14.08 11.59 -2.16
N THR A 86 -13.65 12.47 -3.07
CA THR A 86 -12.28 12.46 -3.60
C THR A 86 -11.60 13.81 -3.49
N THR A 87 -10.27 13.78 -3.38
CA THR A 87 -9.39 14.94 -3.41
C THR A 87 -8.23 14.72 -4.38
N ASP A 88 -7.68 15.80 -4.92
CA ASP A 88 -6.51 15.77 -5.80
C ASP A 88 -5.22 15.98 -5.01
N PHE A 89 -4.21 15.14 -5.27
CA PHE A 89 -2.87 15.34 -4.75
C PHE A 89 -1.84 14.95 -5.80
N ARG A 90 -0.92 15.86 -6.13
CA ARG A 90 0.13 15.68 -7.17
C ARG A 90 -0.40 15.17 -8.53
N GLY A 91 -1.63 15.56 -8.89
CA GLY A 91 -2.27 15.17 -10.15
C GLY A 91 -2.99 13.81 -10.12
N GLU A 92 -3.02 13.16 -8.96
CA GLU A 92 -3.67 11.87 -8.71
C GLU A 92 -4.89 12.06 -7.82
N LYS A 93 -5.87 11.15 -7.93
CA LYS A 93 -7.11 11.18 -7.15
C LYS A 93 -7.03 10.24 -5.96
N PHE A 94 -7.35 10.75 -4.78
CA PHE A 94 -7.41 9.96 -3.55
C PHE A 94 -8.80 10.04 -2.94
N VAL A 95 -9.17 9.04 -2.16
CA VAL A 95 -10.31 9.17 -1.24
C VAL A 95 -10.03 10.29 -0.25
N THR A 96 -11.03 11.16 -0.02
CA THR A 96 -10.96 12.24 0.95
C THR A 96 -10.66 11.69 2.35
N ARG A 97 -9.71 12.33 3.04
CA ARG A 97 -9.46 12.11 4.46
C ARG A 97 -10.20 13.19 5.25
N GLU A 98 -11.02 12.76 6.20
CA GLU A 98 -11.83 13.63 7.05
C GLU A 98 -11.29 13.60 8.48
N ALA A 99 -11.24 14.78 9.11
CA ALA A 99 -10.99 14.86 10.54
C ALA A 99 -12.11 14.14 11.32
N LYS A 100 -11.75 13.38 12.34
CA LYS A 100 -12.70 12.71 13.22
C LYS A 100 -12.44 13.12 14.67
N ASP A 101 -13.49 13.20 15.47
CA ASP A 101 -13.40 13.49 16.90
C ASP A 101 -13.27 12.18 17.70
N ARG A 102 -12.18 11.44 17.45
CA ARG A 102 -11.85 10.16 18.11
C ARG A 102 -10.34 9.89 18.05
N GLU A 103 -9.85 9.05 18.95
CA GLU A 103 -8.43 8.68 19.04
C GLU A 103 -8.11 7.33 18.35
N GLU A 104 -9.12 6.49 18.14
CA GLU A 104 -8.98 5.17 17.51
C GLU A 104 -9.37 5.24 16.02
N HIS A 105 -8.77 4.39 15.19
CA HIS A 105 -9.06 4.27 13.75
C HIS A 105 -8.90 5.60 12.98
N VAL A 106 -7.86 6.35 13.33
CA VAL A 106 -7.43 7.60 12.67
C VAL A 106 -5.90 7.57 12.52
N ALA A 107 -5.35 8.27 11.52
CA ALA A 107 -3.89 8.42 11.42
C ALA A 107 -3.35 9.35 12.50
N ASP A 108 -2.03 9.49 12.55
CA ASP A 108 -1.29 10.42 13.42
C ASP A 108 -1.77 11.88 13.34
N ASP A 109 -2.36 12.29 12.22
CA ASP A 109 -2.93 13.62 12.01
C ASP A 109 -4.41 13.75 12.41
N GLY A 110 -4.99 12.72 13.04
CA GLY A 110 -6.39 12.65 13.46
C GLY A 110 -7.39 12.47 12.32
N SER A 111 -6.92 12.19 11.10
CA SER A 111 -7.79 12.04 9.93
C SER A 111 -7.97 10.58 9.51
N ALA A 112 -9.18 10.25 9.06
CA ALA A 112 -9.56 8.93 8.55
C ALA A 112 -10.12 9.03 7.12
N CYS A 113 -10.10 7.91 6.39
CA CYS A 113 -10.85 7.78 5.14
C CYS A 113 -12.33 8.15 5.32
N ALA A 114 -12.93 8.88 4.38
CA ALA A 114 -14.34 9.27 4.43
C ALA A 114 -15.32 8.09 4.48
N PHE A 115 -14.90 6.91 4.01
CA PHE A 115 -15.70 5.68 4.07
C PHE A 115 -15.47 4.84 5.33
N LEU A 116 -14.57 5.28 6.23
CA LEU A 116 -14.36 4.60 7.50
C LEU A 116 -15.42 5.05 8.51
N ARG A 117 -16.20 4.09 8.99
CA ARG A 117 -17.27 4.30 9.96
C ARG A 117 -16.74 4.41 11.38
N GLU A 118 -17.62 4.78 12.29
CA GLU A 118 -17.35 4.87 13.73
C GLU A 118 -17.01 3.50 14.35
N ASP A 119 -17.62 2.44 13.84
CA ASP A 119 -17.45 1.04 14.26
C ASP A 119 -16.22 0.34 13.63
N GLY A 120 -15.27 1.09 13.08
CA GLY A 120 -14.06 0.51 12.48
C GLY A 120 -14.27 -0.15 11.12
N LEU A 121 -15.48 -0.17 10.58
CA LEU A 121 -15.78 -0.86 9.32
C LEU A 121 -15.80 0.09 8.11
N CYS A 122 -15.44 -0.43 6.93
CA CYS A 122 -15.50 0.32 5.68
C CYS A 122 -16.91 0.25 5.08
N SER A 123 -17.57 1.40 4.90
CA SER A 123 -18.93 1.44 4.33
C SER A 123 -18.98 0.89 2.90
N LEU A 124 -17.99 1.18 2.05
CA LEU A 124 -17.93 0.65 0.68
C LEU A 124 -17.87 -0.88 0.66
N HIS A 125 -17.10 -1.47 1.57
CA HIS A 125 -16.99 -2.93 1.60
C HIS A 125 -18.24 -3.57 2.20
N LEU A 126 -18.78 -3.00 3.28
CA LEU A 126 -19.97 -3.55 3.93
C LEU A 126 -21.24 -3.44 3.08
N GLU A 127 -21.42 -2.30 2.41
CA GLU A 127 -22.68 -1.97 1.73
C GLU A 127 -22.64 -2.34 0.24
N GLU A 128 -21.48 -2.25 -0.39
CA GLU A 128 -21.31 -2.41 -1.84
C GLU A 128 -20.40 -3.59 -2.24
N ASP A 129 -19.90 -4.35 -1.26
CA ASP A 129 -18.92 -5.44 -1.43
C ASP A 129 -17.73 -5.04 -2.33
N TRP A 130 -17.23 -3.82 -2.13
CA TRP A 130 -16.24 -3.23 -3.02
C TRP A 130 -15.15 -2.47 -2.26
N LYS A 131 -13.92 -2.53 -2.78
CA LYS A 131 -12.75 -1.81 -2.30
C LYS A 131 -11.93 -1.32 -3.51
N PRO A 132 -11.37 -0.09 -3.47
CA PRO A 132 -10.40 0.35 -4.46
C PRO A 132 -9.20 -0.60 -4.53
N ALA A 133 -8.56 -0.70 -5.69
CA ALA A 133 -7.50 -1.69 -5.87
C ALA A 133 -6.37 -1.56 -4.84
N ARG A 134 -5.95 -0.33 -4.50
CA ARG A 134 -4.93 -0.11 -3.46
C ARG A 134 -5.35 -0.59 -2.07
N CYS A 135 -6.63 -0.49 -1.72
CA CYS A 135 -7.15 -1.00 -0.45
C CYS A 135 -7.17 -2.53 -0.40
N SER A 136 -7.58 -3.17 -1.50
CA SER A 136 -7.69 -4.64 -1.59
C SER A 136 -6.34 -5.33 -1.45
N VAL A 137 -5.28 -4.68 -1.95
CA VAL A 137 -3.93 -5.22 -1.97
C VAL A 137 -3.29 -5.24 -0.58
N PHE A 138 -3.63 -4.32 0.33
CA PHE A 138 -3.01 -4.32 1.67
C PHE A 138 -3.34 -5.62 2.44
N PRO A 139 -2.37 -6.27 3.12
CA PRO A 139 -1.00 -5.82 3.46
C PRO A 139 0.06 -6.04 2.39
N LEU A 140 -0.30 -6.61 1.24
CA LEU A 140 0.62 -6.86 0.14
C LEU A 140 1.13 -5.53 -0.44
N GLY A 141 2.34 -5.58 -0.93
CA GLY A 141 2.93 -4.61 -1.84
C GLY A 141 3.01 -5.26 -3.21
N VAL A 142 2.57 -4.54 -4.24
CA VAL A 142 2.74 -4.95 -5.64
C VAL A 142 3.49 -3.89 -6.42
N TRP A 143 4.30 -4.33 -7.37
CA TRP A 143 5.04 -3.51 -8.34
C TRP A 143 5.23 -4.28 -9.66
N LEU A 144 5.64 -3.58 -10.71
CA LEU A 144 6.07 -4.23 -11.96
C LEU A 144 7.59 -4.34 -12.00
N GLU A 145 8.08 -5.51 -12.37
CA GLU A 145 9.49 -5.77 -12.66
C GLU A 145 9.58 -6.71 -13.86
N ASP A 146 10.40 -6.34 -14.85
CA ASP A 146 10.56 -7.08 -16.12
C ASP A 146 9.25 -7.46 -16.86
N GLY A 147 8.18 -6.72 -16.63
CA GLY A 147 6.85 -6.94 -17.22
C GLY A 147 5.96 -7.93 -16.45
N ASP A 148 6.46 -8.47 -15.35
CA ASP A 148 5.72 -9.32 -14.42
C ASP A 148 5.18 -8.50 -13.24
N LEU A 149 4.03 -8.91 -12.69
CA LEU A 149 3.48 -8.33 -11.45
C LEU A 149 4.11 -9.04 -10.26
N HIS A 150 4.93 -8.32 -9.51
CA HIS A 150 5.57 -8.82 -8.30
C HIS A 150 4.73 -8.49 -7.07
N VAL A 151 4.77 -9.38 -6.08
CA VAL A 151 3.95 -9.31 -4.87
C VAL A 151 4.80 -9.72 -3.67
N ASP A 152 4.91 -8.83 -2.69
CA ASP A 152 5.53 -9.09 -1.40
C ASP A 152 4.66 -8.57 -0.26
N ILE A 153 5.08 -8.76 0.99
CA ILE A 153 4.48 -8.11 2.15
C ILE A 153 5.18 -6.77 2.39
N ARG A 154 4.38 -5.72 2.59
CA ARG A 154 4.94 -4.42 2.95
C ARG A 154 5.66 -4.54 4.29
N GLU A 155 6.85 -3.96 4.39
CA GLU A 155 7.60 -3.93 5.66
C GLU A 155 6.73 -3.37 6.80
N SER A 156 6.02 -2.26 6.56
CA SER A 156 5.13 -1.65 7.55
C SER A 156 3.93 -2.52 7.95
N ALA A 157 3.56 -3.52 7.14
CA ALA A 157 2.51 -4.45 7.53
C ALA A 157 2.96 -5.39 8.64
N HIS A 158 4.24 -5.73 8.74
CA HIS A 158 4.73 -6.56 9.84
C HIS A 158 4.56 -5.92 11.21
N ASP A 159 4.65 -4.59 11.27
CA ASP A 159 4.55 -3.84 12.52
C ASP A 159 3.12 -3.44 12.89
N HIS A 160 2.21 -3.42 11.90
CA HIS A 160 0.92 -2.77 12.08
C HIS A 160 -0.29 -3.55 11.54
N CYS A 161 -0.08 -4.63 10.79
CA CYS A 161 -1.17 -5.48 10.32
C CYS A 161 -1.37 -6.65 11.28
N ASP A 162 -2.28 -6.45 12.23
CA ASP A 162 -2.71 -7.48 13.20
C ASP A 162 -3.34 -8.71 12.52
N GLY A 163 -3.64 -8.65 11.22
CA GLY A 163 -4.17 -9.75 10.44
C GLY A 163 -3.13 -10.76 9.94
N LEU A 164 -1.83 -10.47 10.06
CA LEU A 164 -0.78 -11.39 9.60
C LEU A 164 -0.60 -12.54 10.60
N ASN A 165 -0.54 -13.78 10.10
CA ASN A 165 -0.26 -15.00 10.88
C ASN A 165 -1.28 -15.31 11.99
N VAL A 166 -2.52 -14.82 11.88
CA VAL A 166 -3.59 -15.05 12.88
C VAL A 166 -4.62 -16.10 12.46
N SER A 167 -4.60 -16.53 11.21
CA SER A 167 -5.55 -17.51 10.66
C SER A 167 -4.82 -18.66 9.95
N GLU A 168 -5.59 -19.63 9.46
CA GLU A 168 -5.08 -20.72 8.60
C GLU A 168 -5.13 -20.35 7.11
N ARG A 169 -5.65 -19.17 6.75
CA ARG A 169 -5.83 -18.75 5.36
C ARG A 169 -4.50 -18.30 4.76
N ARG A 170 -3.83 -19.22 4.08
CA ARG A 170 -2.57 -18.95 3.37
C ARG A 170 -2.80 -17.92 2.26
N VAL A 171 -1.98 -16.87 2.25
CA VAL A 171 -2.09 -15.77 1.28
C VAL A 171 -1.92 -16.27 -0.15
N ILE A 172 -0.89 -17.11 -0.35
CA ILE A 172 -0.54 -17.64 -1.66
C ILE A 172 -1.65 -18.48 -2.31
N ASP A 173 -2.46 -19.17 -1.50
CA ASP A 173 -3.55 -20.02 -2.00
C ASP A 173 -4.85 -19.22 -2.25
N ASN A 174 -4.83 -17.90 -1.98
CA ASN A 174 -6.01 -17.03 -1.99
C ASN A 174 -5.72 -15.65 -2.63
N LEU A 175 -4.70 -15.55 -3.48
CA LEU A 175 -4.24 -14.28 -4.05
C LEU A 175 -5.35 -13.52 -4.78
N GLU A 176 -6.28 -14.22 -5.41
CA GLU A 176 -7.41 -13.65 -6.14
C GLU A 176 -8.37 -12.85 -5.26
N ALA A 177 -8.36 -13.10 -3.95
CA ALA A 177 -9.14 -12.35 -2.97
C ALA A 177 -8.47 -11.05 -2.53
N PHE A 178 -7.16 -10.91 -2.76
CA PHE A 178 -6.36 -9.77 -2.31
C PHE A 178 -5.82 -8.93 -3.48
N LEU A 179 -5.68 -9.51 -4.66
CA LEU A 179 -5.11 -8.87 -5.84
C LEU A 179 -6.19 -8.68 -6.90
N PRO A 180 -6.86 -7.51 -6.97
CA PRO A 180 -7.89 -7.29 -7.99
C PRO A 180 -7.33 -7.45 -9.39
N GLU A 181 -8.16 -8.03 -10.27
CA GLU A 181 -7.82 -8.25 -11.68
C GLU A 181 -7.32 -6.97 -12.39
N LEU A 182 -7.81 -5.79 -11.97
CA LEU A 182 -7.36 -4.48 -12.46
C LEU A 182 -5.84 -4.29 -12.43
N LEU A 183 -5.09 -4.88 -11.48
CA LEU A 183 -3.64 -4.65 -11.35
C LEU A 183 -2.85 -5.00 -12.62
N TRP A 184 -3.27 -6.03 -13.36
CA TRP A 184 -2.63 -6.43 -14.63
C TRP A 184 -2.98 -5.51 -15.81
N GLU A 185 -3.99 -4.64 -15.65
CA GLU A 185 -4.42 -3.68 -16.68
C GLU A 185 -3.76 -2.30 -16.48
N LEU A 186 -3.18 -2.05 -15.30
CA LEU A 186 -2.55 -0.78 -14.96
C LEU A 186 -1.17 -0.67 -15.61
N GLN A 187 -0.87 0.51 -16.17
CA GLN A 187 0.49 0.85 -16.62
C GLN A 187 1.47 0.92 -15.45
N ASN A 188 0.98 1.29 -14.27
CA ASN A 188 1.73 1.32 -13.04
C ASN A 188 0.85 0.82 -11.88
N PRO A 189 0.91 -0.47 -11.54
CA PRO A 189 0.19 -1.04 -10.40
C PRO A 189 0.91 -0.78 -9.08
N ASP A 190 2.05 -0.06 -9.07
CA ASP A 190 2.81 0.17 -7.85
C ASP A 190 1.92 0.74 -6.76
N SER A 191 1.90 -0.01 -5.68
CA SER A 191 1.04 0.21 -4.54
C SER A 191 1.75 1.04 -3.46
N GLU A 192 3.08 1.18 -3.53
CA GLU A 192 3.89 2.05 -2.69
C GLU A 192 3.91 3.47 -3.30
N ARG A 193 3.07 4.34 -2.75
CA ARG A 193 2.96 5.74 -3.20
C ARG A 193 2.74 6.63 -2.00
N GLU A 194 3.68 7.54 -1.75
CA GLU A 194 3.59 8.50 -0.65
C GLU A 194 2.61 9.63 -0.99
N LEU A 195 1.79 9.98 0.01
CA LEU A 195 0.97 11.18 0.05
C LEU A 195 1.77 12.44 0.43
#